data_AF-A0A1Y4UYY2-F1
#
_entry.id   AF-A0A1Y4UYY2-F1
#
_cell.length_a   1.000
_cell.length_b   1.000
_cell.length_c   1.000
_cell.angle_alpha   90.00
_cell.angle_beta   90.00
_cell.angle_gamma   90.00
#
_symmetry.space_group_name_H-M   'P 1'
#
loop_
_entity.id
_entity.type
_entity.pdbx_description
1 polymer ?
#
loop_
_entity_poly.entity_id
_entity_poly.type
_entity_poly.pdbx_seq_one_letter_code
_entity_poly.pdbx_strand_id
1 'polypeptide(L)'
;MVIEQLKRKLYAKIHTEYLSYEKGICGMAPEEVFERAYEITTIQEIYGNLLEIVPKTDYEQARELLSEKNLLFCFYQQWLKTEESMKDELTAIAEQLLTEWKNAAGRRMAG
;
A
#
# COMPACT_ATOMS: atom_id res chain seq x y z
N MET A 1 -23.13 -16.59 -11.93
CA MET A 1 -22.94 -15.13 -12.14
C MET A 1 -21.93 -14.98 -13.27
N VAL A 2 -22.09 -14.04 -14.19
CA VAL A 2 -21.11 -13.86 -15.29
C VAL A 2 -20.01 -12.91 -14.82
N ILE A 3 -18.77 -13.06 -15.30
CA ILE A 3 -17.60 -12.24 -14.91
C ILE A 3 -17.88 -10.73 -14.95
N GLU A 4 -18.59 -10.25 -15.98
CA GLU A 4 -18.94 -8.82 -16.08
C GLU A 4 -19.84 -8.33 -14.94
N GLN A 5 -20.71 -9.20 -14.40
CA GLN A 5 -21.51 -8.87 -13.22
C GLN A 5 -20.66 -8.83 -11.95
N LEU A 6 -19.67 -9.72 -11.83
CA LEU A 6 -18.70 -9.70 -10.74
C LEU A 6 -17.88 -8.40 -10.75
N LYS A 7 -17.32 -8.03 -11.90
CA LYS A 7 -16.53 -6.80 -12.06
C LYS A 7 -17.33 -5.55 -11.70
N ARG A 8 -18.59 -5.46 -12.15
CA ARG A 8 -19.49 -4.34 -11.76
C ARG A 8 -19.73 -4.28 -10.26
N LYS A 9 -19.95 -5.43 -9.61
CA LYS A 9 -20.10 -5.49 -8.15
C LYS A 9 -18.80 -5.10 -7.43
N LEU A 10 -17.65 -5.53 -7.95
CA LEU A 10 -16.35 -5.24 -7.37
C LEU A 10 -16.04 -3.74 -7.47
N TYR A 11 -16.31 -3.12 -8.62
CA TYR A 11 -16.25 -1.67 -8.78
C TYR A 11 -17.12 -0.93 -7.75
N ALA A 12 -18.39 -1.33 -7.63
CA ALA A 12 -19.31 -0.72 -6.69
C ALA A 12 -18.83 -0.87 -5.23
N LYS A 13 -18.29 -2.03 -4.87
CA LYS A 13 -17.72 -2.30 -3.55
C LYS A 13 -16.52 -1.39 -3.27
N ILE A 14 -15.52 -1.38 -4.14
CA ILE A 14 -14.30 -0.56 -4.00
C ILE A 14 -14.68 0.92 -3.86
N HIS A 15 -15.58 1.40 -4.71
CA HIS A 15 -16.03 2.79 -4.66
C HIS A 15 -16.80 3.11 -3.37
N THR A 16 -17.67 2.21 -2.93
CA THR A 16 -18.43 2.39 -1.67
C THR A 16 -17.52 2.42 -0.45
N GLU A 17 -16.51 1.54 -0.40
CA GLU A 17 -15.50 1.54 0.66
C GLU A 17 -14.71 2.84 0.68
N TYR A 18 -14.28 3.32 -0.49
CA TYR A 18 -13.56 4.58 -0.61
C TYR A 18 -14.40 5.78 -0.14
N LEU A 19 -15.65 5.89 -0.58
CA LEU A 19 -16.55 6.97 -0.13
C LEU A 19 -16.82 6.90 1.37
N SER A 20 -16.94 5.70 1.94
CA SER A 20 -17.09 5.53 3.39
C SER A 20 -15.84 5.96 4.13
N TYR A 21 -14.66 5.66 3.59
CA TYR A 21 -13.37 6.09 4.15
C TYR A 21 -13.23 7.61 4.10
N GLU A 22 -13.44 8.22 2.92
CA GLU A 22 -13.37 9.67 2.70
C GLU A 22 -14.31 10.43 3.62
N LYS A 23 -15.56 9.95 3.77
CA LYS A 23 -16.52 10.52 4.72
C LYS A 23 -16.00 10.48 6.16
N GLY A 24 -15.29 9.41 6.53
CA GLY A 24 -14.61 9.31 7.83
C GLY A 24 -13.55 10.39 8.00
N ILE A 25 -12.71 10.60 6.99
CA ILE A 25 -11.66 11.63 6.99
C ILE A 25 -12.25 13.04 7.09
N CYS A 26 -13.32 13.34 6.34
CA CYS A 26 -13.98 14.65 6.41
C CYS A 26 -14.57 14.99 7.79
N GLY A 27 -14.78 13.98 8.65
CA GLY A 27 -15.23 14.16 10.02
C GLY A 27 -14.12 14.33 11.06
N MET A 28 -12.85 14.20 10.66
CA MET A 28 -11.69 14.27 11.57
C MET A 28 -11.24 15.72 11.82
N ALA A 29 -10.55 15.93 12.95
CA ALA A 29 -9.87 17.19 13.20
C ALA A 29 -8.64 17.37 12.28
N PRO A 30 -8.21 18.60 11.95
CA PRO A 30 -7.05 18.83 11.10
C PRO A 30 -5.77 18.12 11.55
N GLU A 31 -5.54 18.04 12.87
CA GLU A 31 -4.39 17.37 13.46
C GLU A 31 -4.42 15.86 13.21
N GLU A 32 -5.59 15.23 13.35
CA GLU A 32 -5.77 13.80 13.06
C GLU A 32 -5.59 13.50 11.58
N VAL A 33 -6.06 14.40 10.70
CA VAL A 33 -5.84 14.30 9.25
C VAL A 33 -4.34 14.38 8.93
N PHE A 34 -3.63 15.30 9.59
CA PHE A 34 -2.18 15.45 9.41
C PHE A 34 -1.42 14.19 9.86
N GLU A 35 -1.75 13.63 11.02
CA GLU A 35 -1.14 12.39 11.53
C GLU A 35 -1.38 11.20 10.60
N ARG A 36 -2.52 11.19 9.89
CA ARG A 36 -2.91 10.11 8.97
C ARG A 36 -2.64 10.43 7.50
N ALA A 37 -1.94 11.52 7.19
CA ALA A 37 -1.77 11.99 5.81
C ALA A 37 -1.15 10.92 4.89
N TYR A 38 -0.20 10.14 5.41
CA TYR A 38 0.37 9.01 4.67
C TYR A 38 -0.68 7.96 4.32
N GLU A 39 -1.39 7.44 5.32
CA GLU A 39 -2.47 6.47 5.12
C GLU A 39 -3.49 6.98 4.11
N ILE A 40 -3.95 8.23 4.25
CA ILE A 40 -4.95 8.83 3.38
C ILE A 40 -4.48 8.82 1.93
N THR A 41 -3.24 9.27 1.69
CA THR A 41 -2.67 9.35 0.35
C THR A 41 -2.48 7.95 -0.24
N THR A 42 -1.96 7.00 0.55
CA THR A 42 -1.76 5.62 0.10
C THR A 42 -3.09 4.91 -0.19
N ILE A 43 -4.13 5.13 0.62
CA ILE A 43 -5.47 4.57 0.36
C ILE A 43 -6.07 5.16 -0.94
N GLN A 44 -5.85 6.45 -1.22
CA GLN A 44 -6.27 7.07 -2.48
C GLN A 44 -5.58 6.43 -3.69
N GLU A 45 -4.28 6.16 -3.60
CA GLU A 45 -3.52 5.47 -4.65
C GLU A 45 -3.98 4.02 -4.83
N ILE A 46 -4.17 3.28 -3.73
CA ILE A 46 -4.71 1.92 -3.74
C ILE A 46 -6.07 1.89 -4.43
N TYR A 47 -6.95 2.84 -4.10
CA TYR A 47 -8.27 2.96 -4.73
C TYR A 47 -8.14 3.12 -6.25
N GLY A 48 -7.31 4.07 -6.72
CA GLY A 48 -7.06 4.27 -8.15
C GLY A 48 -6.52 3.01 -8.84
N ASN A 49 -5.49 2.40 -8.26
CA ASN A 49 -4.86 1.19 -8.79
C ASN A 49 -5.84 0.02 -8.88
N LEU A 50 -6.69 -0.18 -7.86
CA LEU A 50 -7.70 -1.23 -7.89
C LEU A 50 -8.70 -1.02 -9.02
N LEU A 51 -9.16 0.21 -9.26
CA LEU A 51 -10.05 0.50 -10.38
C LEU A 51 -9.42 0.13 -11.74
N GLU A 52 -8.11 0.34 -11.91
CA GLU A 52 -7.39 -0.04 -13.13
C GLU A 52 -7.19 -1.56 -13.29
N ILE A 53 -7.20 -2.30 -12.17
CA ILE A 53 -6.99 -3.75 -12.15
C ILE A 53 -8.30 -4.51 -12.36
N VAL A 54 -9.45 -4.00 -11.91
CA VAL A 54 -10.76 -4.68 -12.06
C VAL A 54 -11.06 -5.17 -13.49
N PRO A 55 -10.77 -4.43 -14.58
CA PRO A 55 -10.96 -4.94 -15.95
C PRO A 55 -10.14 -6.21 -16.24
N LYS A 56 -8.99 -6.35 -15.59
CA LYS A 56 -8.00 -7.42 -15.80
C LYS A 56 -8.26 -8.65 -14.93
N THR A 57 -9.14 -8.56 -13.93
CA THR A 57 -9.41 -9.69 -13.03
C THR A 57 -10.18 -10.81 -13.73
N ASP A 58 -9.82 -12.05 -13.44
CA ASP A 58 -10.61 -13.23 -13.78
C ASP A 58 -11.78 -13.47 -12.79
N TYR A 59 -12.52 -14.57 -12.99
CA TYR A 59 -13.68 -14.92 -12.18
C TYR A 59 -13.34 -15.20 -10.71
N GLU A 60 -12.28 -15.97 -10.47
CA GLU A 60 -11.91 -16.38 -9.12
C GLU A 60 -11.33 -15.19 -8.35
N GLN A 61 -10.46 -14.41 -8.99
CA GLN A 61 -9.93 -13.16 -8.45
C GLN A 61 -11.04 -12.19 -8.07
N ALA A 62 -12.00 -11.94 -8.98
CA ALA A 62 -13.09 -11.02 -8.70
C ALA A 62 -13.99 -11.52 -7.56
N ARG A 63 -14.20 -12.85 -7.45
CA ARG A 63 -14.98 -13.47 -6.39
C ARG A 63 -14.27 -13.35 -5.03
N GLU A 64 -12.97 -13.59 -4.97
CA GLU A 64 -12.16 -13.47 -3.75
C GLU A 64 -12.12 -12.02 -3.25
N LEU A 65 -11.82 -11.06 -4.13
CA LEU A 65 -11.78 -9.64 -3.79
C LEU A 65 -13.15 -9.13 -3.29
N LEU A 66 -14.25 -9.66 -3.82
CA LEU A 66 -15.60 -9.36 -3.34
C LEU A 66 -15.90 -9.91 -1.94
N SER A 67 -15.25 -11.01 -1.55
CA SER A 67 -15.47 -11.66 -0.27
C SER A 67 -14.77 -10.94 0.90
N GLU A 68 -13.74 -10.15 0.58
CA GLU A 68 -13.05 -9.34 1.58
C GLU A 68 -13.94 -8.25 2.16
N LYS A 69 -13.82 -8.00 3.47
CA LYS A 69 -14.72 -7.03 4.15
C LYS A 69 -14.33 -5.57 3.91
N ASN A 70 -13.03 -5.28 3.95
CA ASN A 70 -12.47 -3.95 3.75
C ASN A 70 -11.23 -4.09 2.86
N LEU A 71 -11.46 -4.03 1.56
CA LEU A 71 -10.46 -4.34 0.56
C LEU A 71 -9.35 -3.28 0.56
N LEU A 72 -9.71 -2.00 0.61
CA LEU A 72 -8.74 -0.89 0.62
C LEU A 72 -7.77 -1.00 1.80
N PHE A 73 -8.30 -1.24 3.00
CA PHE A 73 -7.46 -1.37 4.19
C PHE A 73 -6.63 -2.66 4.17
N CYS A 74 -7.16 -3.76 3.62
CA CYS A 74 -6.39 -4.99 3.44
C CYS A 74 -5.15 -4.74 2.58
N PHE A 75 -5.30 -4.08 1.43
CA PHE A 75 -4.16 -3.71 0.58
C PHE A 75 -3.19 -2.77 1.30
N TYR A 76 -3.69 -1.78 2.04
CA TYR A 76 -2.83 -0.89 2.81
C TYR A 76 -2.01 -1.63 3.87
N GLN A 77 -2.61 -2.56 4.61
CA GLN A 77 -1.89 -3.36 5.60
C GLN A 77 -0.82 -4.26 4.97
N GLN A 78 -1.06 -4.79 3.76
CA GLN A 78 -0.03 -5.54 3.05
C GLN A 78 1.09 -4.62 2.54
N TRP A 79 0.74 -3.43 2.05
CA TRP A 79 1.70 -2.42 1.63
C TRP A 79 2.66 -2.03 2.77
N LEU A 80 2.14 -1.76 3.97
CA LEU A 80 2.97 -1.42 5.13
C LEU A 80 4.01 -2.50 5.47
N LYS A 81 3.65 -3.79 5.32
CA LYS A 81 4.60 -4.90 5.54
C LYS A 81 5.70 -4.93 4.49
N THR A 82 5.34 -4.64 3.22
CA THR A 82 6.33 -4.54 2.15
C THR A 82 7.27 -3.37 2.40
N GLU A 83 6.74 -2.21 2.79
CA GLU A 83 7.55 -1.03 3.12
C GLU A 83 8.49 -1.29 4.30
N GLU A 84 8.02 -1.95 5.35
CA GLU A 84 8.84 -2.35 6.50
C GLU A 84 10.02 -3.23 6.06
N SER A 85 9.74 -4.25 5.23
CA SER A 85 10.79 -5.10 4.65
C SER A 85 11.81 -4.29 3.83
N MET A 86 11.33 -3.36 3.00
CA MET A 86 12.22 -2.51 2.19
C MET A 86 13.07 -1.58 3.05
N LYS A 87 12.53 -1.10 4.17
CA LYS A 87 13.26 -0.26 5.14
C LYS A 87 14.37 -1.05 5.84
N ASP A 88 14.11 -2.30 6.21
CA ASP A 88 15.11 -3.18 6.81
C ASP A 88 16.24 -3.47 5.81
N GLU A 89 15.89 -3.77 4.55
CA GLU A 89 16.87 -3.95 3.47
C GLU A 89 17.73 -2.71 3.24
N LEU A 90 17.10 -1.53 3.18
CA LEU A 90 17.80 -0.25 3.02
C LEU A 90 18.78 0.00 4.18
N THR A 91 18.38 -0.33 5.40
CA THR A 91 19.21 -0.20 6.60
C THR A 91 20.44 -1.11 6.49
N ALA A 92 20.25 -2.37 6.11
CA ALA A 92 21.35 -3.33 5.93
C ALA A 92 22.36 -2.86 4.85
N ILE A 93 21.86 -2.31 3.73
CA ILE A 93 22.71 -1.74 2.68
C ILE A 93 23.55 -0.57 3.22
N ALA A 94 22.92 0.34 3.99
CA ALA A 94 23.62 1.48 4.57
C ALA A 94 24.73 1.03 5.53
N GLU A 95 24.47 0.04 6.40
CA GLU A 95 25.46 -0.51 7.32
C GLU A 95 26.63 -1.19 6.61
N GLN A 96 26.34 -1.93 5.53
CA GLN A 96 27.37 -2.56 4.71
C GLN A 96 28.29 -1.50 4.08
N LEU A 97 27.72 -0.47 3.45
CA LEU A 97 28.50 0.59 2.81
C LEU A 97 29.38 1.34 3.82
N LEU A 98 28.84 1.67 5.00
CA LEU A 98 29.62 2.31 6.07
C LEU A 98 30.80 1.45 6.51
N THR A 99 30.61 0.14 6.62
CA THR A 99 31.68 -0.81 6.97
C THR A 99 32.74 -0.89 5.88
N GLU A 100 32.34 -0.98 4.63
CA GLU A 100 33.25 -1.00 3.48
C GLU A 100 34.10 0.27 3.40
N TRP A 101 33.48 1.45 3.61
CA TRP A 101 34.17 2.73 3.60
C TRP A 101 35.17 2.86 4.76
N LYS A 102 34.81 2.42 5.96
CA LYS A 102 35.73 2.37 7.11
C LYS A 102 36.95 1.49 6.81
N ASN A 103 36.73 0.30 6.25
CA ASN A 103 37.79 -0.64 5.91
C ASN A 103 38.70 -0.11 4.76
N ALA A 104 38.12 0.59 3.78
CA ALA A 104 38.87 1.24 2.73
C ALA A 104 39.74 2.39 3.26
N ALA A 105 39.24 3.19 4.20
CA ALA A 105 39.99 4.25 4.85
C ALA A 105 41.15 3.70 5.69
N GLY A 106 40.91 2.64 6.48
CA GLY A 106 41.95 1.98 7.28
C GLY A 106 43.10 1.41 6.44
N ARG A 107 42.81 0.85 5.26
CA ARG A 107 43.83 0.34 4.33
C ARG A 107 44.71 1.44 3.73
N ARG A 108 44.18 2.65 3.54
CA ARG A 108 44.95 3.79 3.01
C ARG A 108 45.89 4.43 4.04
N MET A 109 45.65 4.25 5.33
CA MET A 109 46.53 4.80 6.39
C MET A 109 47.61 3.82 6.86
N ALA A 110 47.56 2.55 6.41
CA ALA A 110 48.49 1.50 6.80
C ALA A 110 49.55 1.16 5.74
N GLY A 111 49.53 1.85 4.58
CA GLY A 111 50.54 1.77 3.52
C GLY A 111 51.20 3.12 3.31
#